data_AF-T1ACU6-F1
#
_entry.id   AF-T1ACU6-F1
#
_cell.length_a   1.000
_cell.length_b   1.000
_cell.length_c   1.000
_cell.angle_alpha   90.00
_cell.angle_beta   90.00
_cell.angle_gamma   90.00
#
_symmetry.space_group_name_H-M   'P 1'
#
loop_
_entity.id
_entity.type
_entity.pdbx_description
1 polymer ?
#
loop_
_entity_poly.entity_id
_entity_poly.type
_entity_poly.pdbx_seq_one_letter_code
_entity_poly.pdbx_strand_id
1 'polypeptide(L)'
;MNHPDPAASYVASVVTLYIEMPETPMRVSASDQWLARSLHQDGVPLETVEMALLLGSLRRLIRPHDAPRLAPIRSLAYFRPVIDELLENPAPENYRDYLRIKLRQVAKTLPADGRKNTFSDVR
;
A
#
# COMPACT_ATOMS: atom_id res chain seq x y z
N MET A 1 9.92 13.51 -27.86
CA MET A 1 9.83 12.95 -26.49
C MET A 1 8.38 12.51 -26.31
N ASN A 2 8.11 11.21 -26.28
CA ASN A 2 6.76 10.71 -25.98
C ASN A 2 6.51 10.94 -24.50
N HIS A 3 5.67 11.91 -24.16
CA HIS A 3 5.16 12.01 -22.81
C HIS A 3 4.31 10.75 -22.56
N PRO A 4 4.58 9.99 -21.50
CA PRO A 4 3.73 8.86 -21.15
C PRO A 4 2.30 9.37 -20.93
N ASP A 5 1.32 8.59 -21.37
CA ASP A 5 -0.10 8.82 -21.09
C ASP A 5 -0.28 9.12 -19.59
N PRO A 6 -0.99 10.20 -19.21
CA PRO A 6 -1.26 10.52 -17.80
C PRO A 6 -1.79 9.33 -16.99
N ALA A 7 -2.65 8.50 -17.60
CA ALA A 7 -3.17 7.30 -16.96
C ALA A 7 -2.08 6.25 -16.71
N ALA A 8 -1.20 6.04 -17.69
CA ALA A 8 -0.07 5.12 -17.56
C ALA A 8 0.92 5.60 -16.48
N SER A 9 1.16 6.91 -16.41
CA SER A 9 2.02 7.53 -15.39
C SER A 9 1.45 7.35 -13.99
N TYR A 10 0.15 7.62 -13.82
CA TYR A 10 -0.53 7.41 -12.55
C TYR A 10 -0.46 5.95 -12.09
N VAL A 11 -0.78 5.00 -12.98
CA VAL A 11 -0.74 3.57 -12.67
C VAL A 11 0.67 3.14 -12.27
N ALA A 12 1.70 3.61 -12.99
CA ALA A 12 3.09 3.32 -12.64
C ALA A 12 3.43 3.86 -11.24
N SER A 13 3.02 5.08 -10.90
CA SER A 13 3.24 5.65 -9.56
C SER A 13 2.54 4.85 -8.47
N VAL A 14 1.27 4.45 -8.65
CA VAL A 14 0.55 3.60 -7.68
C VAL A 14 1.24 2.26 -7.48
N VAL A 15 1.70 1.64 -8.57
CA VAL A 15 2.43 0.37 -8.53
C VAL A 15 3.75 0.50 -7.77
N THR A 16 4.53 1.55 -8.05
CA THR A 16 5.78 1.82 -7.33
C THR A 16 5.53 2.00 -5.83
N LEU A 17 4.57 2.85 -5.46
CA LEU A 17 4.23 3.09 -4.05
C LEU A 17 3.80 1.79 -3.35
N TYR A 18 3.01 0.95 -4.01
CA TYR A 18 2.54 -0.32 -3.44
C TYR A 18 3.68 -1.34 -3.24
N ILE A 19 4.62 -1.45 -4.19
CA ILE A 19 5.78 -2.35 -4.07
C ILE A 19 6.77 -1.86 -2.99
N GLU A 20 6.86 -0.55 -2.77
CA GLU A 20 7.73 0.03 -1.73
C GLU A 20 7.20 -0.15 -0.29
N MET A 21 5.94 -0.55 -0.12
CA MET A 21 5.36 -0.77 1.20
C MET A 21 5.94 -2.03 1.88
N PRO A 22 6.04 -2.02 3.23
CA PRO A 22 6.41 -3.22 3.98
C PRO A 22 5.29 -4.27 3.93
N GLU A 23 5.66 -5.55 3.88
CA GLU A 23 4.74 -6.70 3.78
C GLU A 23 3.90 -6.79 2.49
N THR A 24 4.19 -6.01 1.45
CA THR A 24 3.55 -6.15 0.13
C THR A 24 4.33 -7.12 -0.77
N PRO A 25 3.66 -7.75 -1.75
CA PRO A 25 4.32 -8.69 -2.65
C PRO A 25 5.28 -7.97 -3.59
N MET A 26 6.39 -8.65 -3.93
CA MET A 26 7.43 -8.13 -4.83
C MET A 26 6.94 -7.93 -6.28
N ARG A 27 5.71 -8.36 -6.61
CA ARG A 27 5.09 -8.24 -7.93
C ARG A 27 3.62 -7.86 -7.81
N VAL A 28 3.18 -7.02 -8.73
CA VAL A 28 1.79 -6.56 -8.89
C VAL A 28 1.06 -7.47 -9.88
N SER A 29 -0.17 -7.87 -9.55
CA SER A 29 -1.01 -8.70 -10.43
C SER A 29 -1.71 -7.87 -11.51
N ALA A 30 -2.27 -8.54 -12.54
CA ALA A 30 -3.10 -7.87 -13.55
C ALA A 30 -4.32 -7.17 -12.93
N SER A 31 -4.93 -7.78 -11.90
CA SER A 31 -6.06 -7.21 -11.17
C SER A 31 -5.67 -5.93 -10.41
N ASP A 32 -4.47 -5.87 -9.85
CA ASP A 32 -3.97 -4.67 -9.17
C ASP A 32 -3.72 -3.53 -10.16
N GLN A 33 -3.19 -3.83 -11.36
CA GLN A 33 -3.06 -2.83 -12.42
C GLN A 33 -4.42 -2.33 -12.90
N TRP A 34 -5.42 -3.21 -12.99
CA TRP A 34 -6.78 -2.82 -13.32
C TRP A 34 -7.37 -1.90 -12.25
N LEU A 35 -7.19 -2.22 -10.96
CA LEU A 35 -7.62 -1.36 -9.86
C LEU A 35 -6.93 0.00 -9.91
N ALA A 36 -5.61 0.06 -10.14
CA ALA A 36 -4.89 1.32 -10.28
C ALA A 36 -5.43 2.18 -11.45
N ARG A 37 -5.82 1.56 -12.57
CA ARG A 37 -6.48 2.24 -13.68
C ARG A 37 -7.87 2.76 -13.30
N SER A 38 -8.66 1.95 -12.59
CA SER A 38 -9.98 2.37 -12.09
C SER A 38 -9.86 3.57 -11.15
N LEU A 39 -8.88 3.59 -10.24
CA LEU A 39 -8.64 4.74 -9.36
C LEU A 39 -8.34 6.03 -10.14
N HIS A 40 -7.57 5.93 -11.24
CA HIS A 40 -7.34 7.07 -12.13
C HIS A 40 -8.62 7.53 -12.82
N GLN A 41 -9.44 6.59 -13.32
CA GLN A 41 -10.72 6.88 -13.96
C GLN A 41 -11.72 7.52 -13.00
N ASP A 42 -11.71 7.10 -11.74
CA ASP A 42 -12.53 7.64 -10.66
C ASP A 42 -12.02 9.01 -10.15
N GLY A 43 -10.91 9.51 -10.69
CA GLY A 43 -10.33 10.81 -10.33
C GLY A 43 -9.67 10.84 -8.96
N VAL A 44 -9.30 9.68 -8.40
CA VAL A 44 -8.66 9.60 -7.08
C VAL A 44 -7.27 10.24 -7.14
N PRO A 45 -6.95 11.19 -6.25
CA PRO A 45 -5.62 11.78 -6.20
C PRO A 45 -4.56 10.75 -5.79
N LEU A 46 -3.38 10.80 -6.42
CA LEU A 46 -2.25 9.93 -6.08
C LEU A 46 -1.87 10.05 -4.59
N GLU A 47 -2.02 11.24 -4.02
CA GLU A 47 -1.71 11.51 -2.61
C GLU A 47 -2.64 10.75 -1.66
N THR A 48 -3.92 10.63 -2.01
CA THR A 48 -4.91 9.84 -1.27
C THR A 48 -4.55 8.36 -1.31
N VAL A 49 -4.14 7.86 -2.48
CA VAL A 49 -3.67 6.47 -2.61
C VAL A 49 -2.43 6.23 -1.76
N GLU A 50 -1.44 7.11 -1.83
CA GLU A 50 -0.24 7.01 -1.01
C GLU A 50 -0.58 6.99 0.49
N MET A 51 -1.44 7.90 0.92
CA MET A 51 -1.87 7.98 2.32
C MET A 51 -2.57 6.70 2.78
N ALA A 52 -3.44 6.12 1.93
CA ALA A 52 -4.11 4.86 2.21
C ALA A 52 -3.10 3.70 2.35
N LEU A 53 -2.10 3.64 1.46
CA LEU A 53 -1.03 2.63 1.52
C LEU A 53 -0.22 2.75 2.82
N LEU A 54 0.17 3.97 3.20
CA LEU A 54 0.91 4.25 4.43
C LEU A 54 0.09 3.86 5.67
N LEU A 55 -1.18 4.29 5.73
CA LEU A 55 -2.05 4.06 6.86
C LEU A 55 -2.39 2.57 7.02
N GLY A 56 -2.75 1.89 5.93
CA GLY A 56 -3.05 0.47 5.95
C GLY A 56 -1.83 -0.39 6.33
N SER A 57 -0.64 -0.01 5.86
CA SER A 57 0.61 -0.68 6.24
C SER A 57 0.94 -0.46 7.72
N LEU A 58 0.82 0.79 8.20
CA LEU A 58 1.03 1.11 9.61
C LEU A 58 0.07 0.34 10.53
N ARG A 59 -1.23 0.29 10.19
CA ARG A 59 -2.27 -0.46 10.93
C ARG A 59 -1.86 -1.94 11.12
N ARG A 60 -1.15 -2.53 10.16
CA ARG A 60 -0.63 -3.91 10.26
C ARG A 60 0.62 -4.01 11.14
N LEU A 61 1.57 -3.10 10.96
CA LEU A 61 2.85 -3.15 11.66
C LEU A 61 2.75 -2.86 13.16
N ILE A 62 1.82 -1.98 13.57
CA ILE A 62 1.61 -1.64 14.98
C ILE A 62 0.65 -2.62 15.69
N ARG A 63 0.19 -3.66 14.99
CA ARG A 63 -0.80 -4.58 15.51
C ARG A 63 -0.22 -5.36 16.70
N PRO A 64 -0.93 -5.46 17.84
CA PRO A 64 -0.44 -6.17 19.02
C PRO A 64 -0.04 -7.63 18.74
N HIS A 65 1.02 -8.12 19.38
CA HIS A 65 1.59 -9.46 19.18
C HIS A 65 0.67 -10.61 19.63
N ASP A 66 -0.25 -10.31 20.55
CA ASP A 66 -1.32 -11.18 21.04
C ASP A 66 -2.49 -11.31 20.05
N ALA A 67 -2.53 -10.50 18.99
CA ALA A 67 -3.57 -10.59 17.97
C ALA A 67 -3.23 -11.64 16.88
N PRO A 68 -4.21 -12.40 16.36
CA PRO A 68 -3.98 -13.49 15.39
C PRO A 68 -3.22 -13.03 14.14
N ARG A 69 -2.12 -13.67 13.73
CA ARG A 69 -1.29 -13.20 12.60
C ARG A 69 -2.12 -12.89 11.35
N LEU A 70 -1.92 -11.70 10.78
CA LEU A 70 -2.57 -11.34 9.52
C LEU A 70 -1.89 -12.07 8.36
N ALA A 71 -2.69 -12.58 7.42
CA ALA A 71 -2.16 -13.06 6.16
C ALA A 71 -1.38 -11.93 5.44
N PRO A 72 -0.34 -12.24 4.66
CA PRO A 72 0.35 -11.26 3.83
C PRO A 72 -0.63 -10.50 2.94
N ILE A 73 -0.34 -9.22 2.64
CA ILE A 73 -1.14 -8.48 1.65
C ILE A 73 -0.91 -9.13 0.30
N ARG A 74 -1.99 -9.57 -0.37
CA ARG A 74 -1.91 -10.28 -1.66
C ARG A 74 -2.29 -9.41 -2.86
N SER A 75 -2.88 -8.25 -2.63
CA SER A 75 -3.41 -7.37 -3.68
C SER A 75 -3.56 -5.93 -3.17
N LEU A 76 -3.51 -4.96 -4.10
CA LEU A 76 -3.84 -3.56 -3.89
C LEU A 76 -5.30 -3.38 -3.40
N ALA A 77 -6.20 -4.31 -3.73
CA ALA A 77 -7.60 -4.29 -3.30
C ALA A 77 -7.77 -4.26 -1.77
N TYR A 78 -6.76 -4.74 -1.02
CA TYR A 78 -6.72 -4.65 0.44
C TYR A 78 -6.85 -3.19 0.95
N PHE A 79 -6.30 -2.24 0.19
CA PHE A 79 -6.30 -0.83 0.56
C PHE A 79 -7.55 -0.08 0.10
N ARG A 80 -8.41 -0.69 -0.73
CA ARG A 80 -9.62 -0.03 -1.25
C ARG A 80 -10.51 0.54 -0.14
N PRO A 81 -10.82 -0.18 0.95
CA PRO A 81 -11.63 0.41 2.03
C PRO A 81 -10.99 1.63 2.68
N VAL A 82 -9.64 1.69 2.76
CA VAL A 82 -8.92 2.84 3.34
C VAL A 82 -8.92 4.02 2.36
N ILE A 83 -8.86 3.76 1.07
CA ILE A 83 -9.01 4.79 0.03
C ILE A 83 -10.42 5.40 0.12
N ASP A 84 -11.45 4.55 0.17
CA ASP A 84 -12.84 5.00 0.26
C ASP A 84 -13.07 5.82 1.55
N GLU A 85 -12.53 5.37 2.69
CA GLU A 85 -12.57 6.09 3.98
C GLU A 85 -11.94 7.50 3.88
N LEU A 86 -10.80 7.64 3.19
CA LEU A 86 -10.10 8.92 3.00
C LEU A 86 -10.75 9.84 1.97
N LEU A 87 -11.50 9.29 1.01
CA LEU A 87 -12.30 10.08 0.07
C LEU A 87 -13.53 10.67 0.77
N GLU A 88 -14.18 9.89 1.64
CA GLU A 88 -15.30 10.35 2.46
C GLU A 88 -14.85 11.32 3.56
N ASN A 89 -13.69 11.06 4.17
CA ASN A 89 -13.15 11.85 5.27
C ASN A 89 -11.69 12.25 4.98
N PRO A 90 -11.47 13.35 4.23
CA PRO A 90 -10.14 13.81 3.90
C PRO A 90 -9.31 14.10 5.15
N ALA A 91 -8.13 13.49 5.23
CA ALA A 91 -7.20 13.77 6.31
C ALA A 91 -6.46 15.10 6.07
N PRO A 92 -5.92 15.73 7.13
CA PRO A 92 -5.08 16.91 6.99
C PRO A 92 -3.88 16.67 6.07
N GLU A 93 -3.48 17.69 5.31
CA GLU A 93 -2.43 17.59 4.30
C GLU A 93 -1.05 17.20 4.89
N ASN A 94 -0.78 17.64 6.13
CA ASN A 94 0.43 17.28 6.88
C ASN A 94 0.41 15.84 7.44
N TYR A 95 -0.73 15.16 7.41
CA TYR A 95 -0.87 13.82 7.97
C TYR A 95 -0.04 12.81 7.19
N ARG A 96 0.08 12.99 5.87
CA ARG A 96 0.92 12.15 5.01
C ARG A 96 2.37 12.10 5.48
N ASP A 97 2.96 13.26 5.78
CA ASP A 97 4.37 13.33 6.20
C ASP A 97 4.58 12.70 7.57
N TYR A 98 3.61 12.89 8.48
CA TYR A 98 3.59 12.17 9.75
C TYR A 98 3.57 10.65 9.55
N LEU A 99 2.70 10.13 8.67
CA LEU A 99 2.64 8.69 8.37
C LEU A 99 3.94 8.16 7.78
N ARG A 100 4.59 8.90 6.87
CA ARG A 100 5.90 8.52 6.32
C ARG A 100 6.97 8.39 7.40
N ILE A 101 7.04 9.36 8.32
CA ILE A 101 8.00 9.34 9.44
C ILE A 101 7.71 8.15 10.36
N LYS A 102 6.43 7.96 10.74
CA LYS A 102 6.02 6.88 11.62
C LYS A 102 6.29 5.50 11.02
N LEU A 103 6.03 5.30 9.74
CA LEU A 103 6.30 4.04 9.04
C LEU A 103 7.79 3.71 9.09
N ARG A 104 8.66 4.69 8.82
CA ARG A 104 10.12 4.51 8.91
C ARG A 104 10.59 4.17 10.31
N GLN A 105 10.00 4.76 11.34
CA GLN A 105 10.33 4.45 12.73
C GLN A 105 9.95 3.02 13.09
N VAL A 106 8.69 2.64 12.80
CA VAL A 106 8.19 1.29 13.08
C VAL A 106 9.00 0.24 12.33
N ALA A 107 9.27 0.45 11.04
CA ALA A 107 10.09 -0.47 10.23
C ALA A 107 11.52 -0.67 10.76
N LYS A 108 12.10 0.31 11.47
CA LYS A 108 13.40 0.17 12.16
C LYS A 108 13.31 -0.63 13.46
N THR A 109 12.18 -0.57 14.15
CA THR A 109 11.97 -1.22 15.45
C THR A 109 11.53 -2.67 15.32
N LEU A 110 10.99 -3.09 14.16
CA LEU A 110 10.62 -4.48 13.93
C LEU A 110 11.88 -5.39 13.91
N PRO A 111 11.96 -6.42 14.78
CA PRO A 111 13.02 -7.41 14.70
C PRO A 111 12.92 -8.17 13.38
N ALA A 112 14.07 -8.52 12.78
CA ALA A 112 14.19 -9.14 11.45
C ALA A 112 13.56 -10.55 11.31
N ASP A 113 12.76 -11.02 12.27
CA ASP A 113 12.27 -12.40 12.40
C ASP A 113 10.99 -12.70 11.59
N GLY A 114 10.77 -11.96 10.51
CA GLY A 114 9.62 -12.15 9.60
C GLY A 114 9.98 -12.66 8.20
N ARG A 115 11.26 -12.68 7.80
CA ARG A 115 11.71 -13.09 6.45
C ARG A 115 11.86 -14.60 6.28
N LYS A 116 11.04 -15.42 6.95
CA LYS A 116 10.93 -16.83 6.59
C LYS A 116 9.98 -16.92 5.40
N ASN A 117 10.59 -16.93 4.21
CA ASN A 117 9.97 -17.38 2.97
C ASN A 117 9.32 -18.74 3.21
N THR A 118 8.02 -18.76 3.55
CA THR A 118 7.21 -19.96 3.45
C THR A 118 6.77 -20.10 1.99
N PHE A 119 7.74 -20.33 1.11
CA PHE A 119 7.50 -21.13 -0.09
C PHE A 119 7.47 -22.59 0.38
N SER A 120 6.37 -22.97 1.02
CA SER A 120 6.05 -24.38 1.21
C SER A 120 5.48 -24.87 -0.11
N ASP A 121 6.33 -25.56 -0.85
CA ASP A 121 6.07 -26.87 -1.45
C ASP A 121 4.60 -27.21 -1.69
N VAL A 122 4.20 -27.17 -2.96
CA VAL A 122 3.03 -27.90 -3.46
C VAL A 122 3.47 -28.70 -4.68
N ARG A 123 3.99 -29.90 -4.38
CA ARG A 123 3.72 -31.21 -4.99
C ARG A 123 3.70 -31.36 -6.51
#